data_AF-A0A2V8NPB2-F1
#
_entry.id   AF-A0A2V8NPB2-F1
#
_cell.length_a   1.000
_cell.length_b   1.000
_cell.length_c   1.000
_cell.angle_alpha   90.00
_cell.angle_beta   90.00
_cell.angle_gamma   90.00
#
_symmetry.space_group_name_H-M   'P 1'
#
loop_
_entity.id
_entity.type
_entity.pdbx_description
1 polymer ?
#
loop_
_entity_poly.entity_id
_entity_poly.type
_entity_poly.pdbx_seq_one_letter_code
_entity_poly.pdbx_strand_id
1 'polypeptide(L)'
;MIKIELPVEAKIPRKTESWINGILEALPREHLRGLERIRLVEAINDPRVKNLQQADLPGLYHPKQGTKSAWIEVATGVLIPKMRPFTKRIIPRLSFKGNLAAIIYSLVGQHYYLTLRHSIKRGQIEPAVRSYTEKYLRIWHEHQHTVRSRLFKPIQPTLEKWGRSLQKRATQERKRKRVG
;
A
#
# COMPACT_ATOMS: atom_id res chain seq x y z
N MET A 1 2.56 19.00 -10.67
CA MET A 1 1.92 18.44 -9.45
C MET A 1 0.94 17.37 -9.90
N ILE A 2 0.91 16.21 -9.26
CA ILE A 2 0.00 15.12 -9.67
C ILE A 2 -1.41 15.45 -9.18
N LYS A 3 -2.41 15.36 -10.07
CA LYS A 3 -3.81 15.61 -9.74
C LYS A 3 -4.41 14.39 -9.02
N ILE A 4 -5.07 14.60 -7.89
CA ILE A 4 -5.79 13.54 -7.17
C ILE A 4 -7.28 13.68 -7.48
N GLU A 5 -7.87 12.66 -8.09
CA GLU A 5 -9.29 12.63 -8.45
C GLU A 5 -10.04 11.67 -7.52
N LEU A 6 -10.89 12.25 -6.67
CA LEU A 6 -11.74 11.49 -5.74
C LEU A 6 -13.16 11.39 -6.32
N PRO A 7 -13.77 10.21 -6.35
CA PRO A 7 -15.15 10.07 -6.76
C PRO A 7 -16.05 10.64 -5.65
N VAL A 8 -17.03 11.45 -6.04
CA VAL A 8 -17.89 12.24 -5.13
C VAL A 8 -18.69 11.36 -4.17
N GLU A 9 -18.97 10.10 -4.56
CA GLU A 9 -19.87 9.19 -3.83
C GLU A 9 -19.15 8.12 -2.99
N ALA A 10 -17.83 8.01 -3.05
CA ALA A 10 -17.13 6.93 -2.33
C ALA A 10 -17.04 7.19 -0.83
N LYS A 11 -17.31 6.16 -0.01
CA LYS A 11 -17.13 6.16 1.46
C LYS A 11 -15.65 6.11 1.86
N ILE A 12 -14.82 6.99 1.30
CA ILE A 12 -13.40 7.08 1.61
C ILE A 12 -13.14 7.95 2.87
N PRO A 13 -12.09 7.68 3.64
CA PRO A 13 -11.69 8.57 4.73
C PRO A 13 -11.39 10.00 4.24
N ARG A 14 -11.85 11.02 4.99
CA ARG A 14 -11.62 12.44 4.65
C ARG A 14 -10.14 12.83 4.51
N LYS A 15 -9.21 12.05 5.10
CA LYS A 15 -7.76 12.30 5.06
C LYS A 15 -7.05 11.61 3.88
N THR A 16 -7.79 10.96 2.98
CA THR A 16 -7.21 10.16 1.88
C THR A 16 -6.29 10.99 1.00
N GLU A 17 -6.69 12.20 0.60
CA GLU A 17 -5.85 13.08 -0.23
C GLU A 17 -4.53 13.45 0.47
N SER A 18 -4.61 13.85 1.74
CA SER A 18 -3.43 14.14 2.56
C SER A 18 -2.52 12.91 2.70
N TRP A 19 -3.08 11.71 2.83
CA TRP A 19 -2.28 10.49 2.86
C TRP A 19 -1.60 10.20 1.53
N ILE A 20 -2.29 10.40 0.40
CA ILE A 20 -1.71 10.23 -0.93
C ILE A 20 -0.55 11.19 -1.12
N ASN A 21 -0.72 12.48 -0.78
CA ASN A 21 0.37 13.45 -0.84
C ASN A 21 1.57 13.02 0.01
N GLY A 22 1.36 12.62 1.26
CA GLY A 22 2.44 12.14 2.13
C GLY A 22 3.07 10.79 1.68
N ILE A 23 2.36 9.98 0.89
CA ILE A 23 2.92 8.79 0.24
C ILE A 23 3.81 9.22 -0.93
N LEU A 24 3.34 10.15 -1.77
CA LEU A 24 4.10 10.64 -2.92
C LEU A 24 5.36 11.42 -2.52
N GLU A 25 5.33 12.14 -1.40
CA GLU A 25 6.48 12.85 -0.85
C GLU A 25 7.65 11.94 -0.47
N ALA A 26 7.39 10.66 -0.16
CA ALA A 26 8.44 9.69 0.15
C ALA A 26 9.15 9.16 -1.10
N LEU A 27 8.68 9.52 -2.29
CA LEU A 27 9.24 9.10 -3.57
C LEU A 27 10.15 10.19 -4.18
N PRO A 28 11.22 9.79 -4.90
CA PRO A 28 11.97 10.72 -5.74
C PRO A 28 11.07 11.36 -6.79
N ARG A 29 11.24 12.66 -7.03
CA ARG A 29 10.41 13.43 -7.99
C ARG A 29 10.54 12.89 -9.41
N GLU A 30 11.69 12.32 -9.72
CA GLU A 30 12.03 11.74 -11.01
C GLU A 30 11.14 10.52 -11.31
N HIS A 31 10.79 9.74 -10.28
CA HIS A 31 9.95 8.55 -10.43
C HIS A 31 8.48 8.88 -10.70
N LEU A 32 8.10 10.14 -10.45
CA LEU A 32 6.76 10.68 -10.68
C LEU A 32 6.67 11.42 -12.03
N ARG A 33 7.78 11.55 -12.75
CA ARG A 33 7.85 12.33 -13.99
C ARG A 33 6.99 11.70 -15.08
N GLY A 34 6.02 12.46 -15.58
CA GLY A 34 5.12 12.01 -16.64
C GLY A 34 3.86 11.30 -16.14
N LEU A 35 3.72 11.13 -14.82
CA LEU A 35 2.47 10.74 -14.17
C LEU A 35 1.62 12.00 -13.94
N GLU A 36 0.42 12.03 -14.50
CA GLU A 36 -0.46 13.20 -14.46
C GLU A 36 -1.43 13.16 -13.29
N ARG A 37 -2.08 12.01 -13.06
CA ARG A 37 -3.15 11.88 -12.07
C ARG A 37 -3.22 10.52 -11.37
N ILE A 38 -3.83 10.55 -10.19
CA ILE A 38 -4.25 9.38 -9.40
C ILE A 38 -5.76 9.46 -9.26
N ARG A 39 -6.47 8.49 -9.83
CA ARG A 39 -7.93 8.40 -9.75
C ARG A 39 -8.33 7.30 -8.79
N LEU A 40 -9.16 7.63 -7.81
CA LEU A 40 -9.79 6.65 -6.96
C LEU A 40 -11.12 6.24 -7.57
N VAL A 41 -11.43 4.95 -7.56
CA VAL A 41 -12.69 4.40 -8.07
C VAL A 41 -13.22 3.36 -7.10
N GLU A 42 -14.50 2.99 -7.20
CA GLU A 42 -15.04 1.90 -6.39
C GLU A 42 -14.49 0.55 -6.88
N ALA A 43 -14.55 0.32 -8.19
CA ALA A 43 -14.00 -0.85 -8.88
C ALA A 43 -13.39 -0.42 -10.22
N ILE A 44 -12.38 -1.16 -10.68
CA ILE A 44 -11.72 -0.89 -11.96
C ILE A 44 -12.58 -1.47 -13.09
N ASN A 45 -12.96 -0.62 -14.02
CA ASN A 45 -13.72 -1.01 -15.21
C ASN A 45 -12.91 -0.68 -16.47
N ASP A 46 -11.94 -1.54 -16.79
CA ASP A 46 -11.14 -1.42 -18.01
C ASP A 46 -11.35 -2.65 -18.93
N PRO A 47 -11.62 -2.45 -20.24
CA PRO A 47 -11.80 -3.55 -21.19
C PRO A 47 -10.64 -4.56 -21.27
N ARG A 48 -9.40 -4.13 -20.98
CA ARG A 48 -8.19 -4.96 -21.05
C ARG A 48 -8.13 -6.00 -19.94
N VAL A 49 -8.83 -5.76 -18.84
CA VAL A 49 -8.82 -6.64 -17.66
C VAL A 49 -10.11 -7.45 -17.51
N LYS A 50 -11.00 -7.43 -18.51
CA LYS A 50 -12.29 -8.17 -18.48
C LYS A 50 -12.18 -9.68 -18.23
N ASN A 51 -11.06 -10.29 -18.59
CA ASN A 51 -10.80 -11.72 -18.39
C ASN A 51 -10.07 -12.04 -17.08
N LEU A 52 -9.57 -11.02 -16.39
CA LEU A 52 -9.03 -11.13 -15.04
C LEU A 52 -10.19 -10.87 -14.07
N GLN A 53 -10.12 -11.42 -12.85
CA GLN A 53 -11.15 -11.19 -11.82
C GLN A 53 -11.18 -9.70 -11.45
N GLN A 54 -11.93 -8.88 -12.20
CA GLN A 54 -11.97 -7.42 -12.10
C GLN A 54 -12.36 -6.94 -10.69
N ALA A 55 -13.12 -7.75 -9.97
CA ALA A 55 -13.57 -7.47 -8.61
C ALA A 55 -12.43 -7.37 -7.59
N ASP A 56 -11.28 -8.01 -7.85
CA ASP A 56 -10.18 -8.12 -6.89
C ASP A 56 -8.94 -7.30 -7.25
N LEU A 57 -8.97 -6.58 -8.38
CA LEU A 57 -7.84 -5.75 -8.80
C LEU A 57 -7.74 -4.50 -7.91
N PRO A 58 -6.66 -4.34 -7.13
CA PRO A 58 -6.53 -3.24 -6.18
C PRO A 58 -6.12 -1.92 -6.86
N GLY A 59 -5.54 -1.99 -8.06
CA GLY A 59 -5.10 -0.83 -8.81
C GLY A 59 -4.71 -1.17 -10.24
N LEU A 60 -4.70 -0.16 -11.12
CA LEU A 60 -4.33 -0.29 -12.53
C LEU A 60 -3.46 0.88 -12.97
N TYR A 61 -2.36 0.57 -13.66
CA TYR A 61 -1.50 1.56 -14.29
C TYR A 61 -1.89 1.76 -15.76
N HIS A 62 -2.09 3.01 -16.15
CA HIS A 62 -2.39 3.42 -17.52
C HIS A 62 -1.17 4.11 -18.12
N PRO A 63 -0.42 3.44 -19.03
CA PRO A 63 0.75 4.04 -19.68
C PRO A 63 0.35 5.19 -20.60
N LYS A 64 1.31 6.07 -20.93
CA LYS A 64 1.11 7.18 -21.88
C LYS A 64 0.63 6.63 -23.24
N GLN A 65 -0.47 7.16 -23.76
CA GLN A 65 -1.02 6.78 -25.07
C GLN A 65 -1.28 8.05 -25.90
N GLY A 66 -0.43 8.27 -26.90
CA GLY A 66 -0.49 9.47 -27.74
C GLY A 66 -0.39 10.76 -26.92
N THR A 67 -1.45 11.57 -26.97
CA THR A 67 -1.57 12.84 -26.25
C THR A 67 -1.98 12.68 -24.78
N LYS A 68 -2.47 11.50 -24.37
CA LYS A 68 -2.88 11.23 -22.98
C LYS A 68 -1.67 10.81 -22.15
N SER A 69 -1.36 11.56 -21.10
CA SER A 69 -0.28 11.24 -20.16
C SER A 69 -0.56 9.95 -19.39
N ALA A 70 0.48 9.43 -18.74
CA ALA A 70 0.33 8.26 -17.88
C ALA A 70 -0.44 8.64 -16.60
N TRP A 71 -1.26 7.71 -16.11
CA TRP A 71 -2.03 7.91 -14.88
C TRP A 71 -2.27 6.57 -14.17
N ILE A 72 -2.70 6.63 -12.92
CA ILE A 72 -2.98 5.42 -12.12
C ILE A 72 -4.38 5.46 -11.53
N GLU A 73 -4.96 4.27 -11.40
CA GLU A 73 -6.30 4.03 -10.88
C GLU A 73 -6.20 3.14 -9.64
N VAL A 74 -6.92 3.49 -8.56
CA VAL A 74 -6.91 2.74 -7.30
C VAL A 74 -8.33 2.34 -6.91
N ALA A 75 -8.57 1.04 -6.76
CA ALA A 75 -9.86 0.49 -6.38
C ALA A 75 -10.06 0.58 -4.86
N THR A 76 -10.96 1.45 -4.44
CA THR A 76 -11.29 1.68 -3.03
C THR A 76 -12.18 0.58 -2.46
N GLY A 77 -12.96 -0.12 -3.29
CA GLY A 77 -13.82 -1.23 -2.90
C GLY A 77 -13.05 -2.45 -2.35
N VAL A 78 -11.84 -2.68 -2.86
CA VAL A 78 -10.93 -3.75 -2.38
C VAL A 78 -10.21 -3.33 -1.09
N LEU A 79 -9.95 -2.03 -0.95
CA LEU A 79 -9.23 -1.46 0.19
C LEU A 79 -10.08 -1.33 1.46
N ILE A 80 -11.40 -1.19 1.30
CA ILE A 80 -12.34 -1.04 2.40
C ILE A 80 -13.19 -2.31 2.47
N PRO A 81 -12.89 -3.26 3.38
CA PRO A 81 -13.75 -4.43 3.54
C PRO A 81 -15.17 -3.99 3.85
N LYS A 82 -16.14 -4.40 3.01
CA LYS A 82 -17.57 -4.11 3.19
C LYS A 82 -18.02 -4.67 4.55
N MET A 83 -18.21 -3.76 5.52
CA MET A 83 -18.91 -3.92 6.80
C MET A 83 -18.55 -5.14 7.69
N ARG A 84 -17.75 -4.90 8.73
CA ARG A 84 -17.85 -5.60 10.03
C ARG A 84 -18.36 -4.61 11.11
N PRO A 85 -18.99 -5.06 12.20
CA PRO A 85 -19.69 -4.21 13.17
C PRO A 85 -18.86 -3.02 13.66
N PHE A 86 -19.54 -1.92 14.01
CA PHE A 86 -18.98 -0.58 14.32
C PHE A 86 -17.73 -0.59 15.23
N THR A 87 -17.63 -1.55 16.15
CA THR A 87 -16.51 -1.73 17.10
C THR A 87 -15.20 -2.23 16.46
N LYS A 88 -15.24 -2.77 15.22
CA LYS A 88 -14.04 -3.24 14.48
C LYS A 88 -13.55 -2.25 13.41
N ARG A 89 -14.06 -1.02 13.35
CA ARG A 89 -13.74 -0.04 12.28
C ARG A 89 -12.37 0.63 12.38
N ILE A 90 -11.66 0.51 13.50
CA ILE A 90 -10.37 1.19 13.71
C ILE A 90 -9.21 0.43 13.03
N ILE A 91 -9.21 -0.91 13.10
CA ILE A 91 -8.17 -1.78 12.50
C ILE A 91 -8.14 -1.67 10.96
N PRO A 92 -9.29 -1.69 10.24
CA PRO A 92 -9.33 -1.51 8.79
C PRO A 92 -8.86 -0.13 8.33
N ARG A 93 -8.98 0.92 9.14
CA ARG A 93 -8.52 2.28 8.77
C ARG A 93 -7.00 2.43 8.80
N LEU A 94 -6.34 1.77 9.76
CA LEU A 94 -4.87 1.68 9.79
C LEU A 94 -4.35 0.80 8.64
N SER A 95 -5.06 -0.30 8.36
CA SER A 95 -4.76 -1.15 7.19
C SER A 95 -4.98 -0.39 5.88
N PHE A 96 -6.02 0.45 5.76
CA PHE A 96 -6.31 1.22 4.56
C PHE A 96 -5.14 2.11 4.14
N LYS A 97 -4.57 2.87 5.08
CA LYS A 97 -3.44 3.78 4.79
C LYS A 97 -2.21 2.99 4.28
N GLY A 98 -1.89 1.86 4.92
CA GLY A 98 -0.76 1.00 4.53
C GLY A 98 -1.00 0.31 3.18
N ASN A 99 -2.20 -0.22 2.97
CA ASN A 99 -2.57 -0.86 1.70
C ASN A 99 -2.58 0.16 0.55
N LEU A 100 -3.08 1.38 0.79
CA LEU A 100 -3.04 2.48 -0.17
C LEU A 100 -1.60 2.83 -0.56
N ALA A 101 -0.69 2.92 0.41
CA ALA A 101 0.73 3.15 0.15
C ALA A 101 1.34 2.02 -0.69
N ALA A 102 1.03 0.76 -0.36
CA ALA A 102 1.54 -0.40 -1.09
C ALA A 102 1.08 -0.39 -2.56
N ILE A 103 -0.20 -0.10 -2.81
CA ILE A 103 -0.75 -0.01 -4.17
C ILE A 103 -0.09 1.14 -4.93
N ILE A 104 -0.02 2.34 -4.33
CA ILE A 104 0.57 3.51 -5.00
C ILE A 104 2.04 3.24 -5.34
N TYR A 105 2.84 2.69 -4.42
CA TYR A 105 4.23 2.37 -4.72
C TYR A 105 4.40 1.29 -5.76
N SER A 106 3.52 0.28 -5.79
CA SER A 106 3.50 -0.74 -6.85
C SER A 106 3.20 -0.10 -8.21
N LEU A 107 2.16 0.73 -8.30
CA LEU A 107 1.76 1.39 -9.56
C LEU A 107 2.80 2.41 -10.04
N VAL A 108 3.41 3.17 -9.13
CA VAL A 108 4.53 4.07 -9.48
C VAL A 108 5.77 3.25 -9.88
N GLY A 109 6.03 2.11 -9.23
CA GLY A 109 7.09 1.20 -9.65
C GLY A 109 6.88 0.70 -11.08
N GLN A 110 5.65 0.32 -11.42
CA GLN A 110 5.29 -0.04 -12.79
C GLN A 110 5.54 1.12 -13.75
N HIS A 111 5.08 2.32 -13.41
CA HIS A 111 5.33 3.52 -14.21
C HIS A 111 6.83 3.76 -14.43
N TYR A 112 7.63 3.71 -13.38
CA TYR A 112 9.07 3.92 -13.43
C TYR A 112 9.78 2.89 -14.32
N TYR A 113 9.53 1.59 -14.14
CA TYR A 113 10.20 0.55 -14.92
C TYR A 113 9.66 0.37 -16.34
N LEU A 114 8.40 0.72 -16.60
CA LEU A 114 7.83 0.64 -17.95
C LEU A 114 8.12 1.90 -18.79
N THR A 115 8.25 3.06 -18.14
CA THR A 115 8.25 4.35 -18.84
C THR A 115 9.58 5.09 -18.74
N LEU A 116 10.25 5.02 -17.60
CA LEU A 116 11.43 5.85 -17.32
C LEU A 116 12.73 5.03 -17.38
N ARG A 117 12.69 3.78 -16.94
CA ARG A 117 13.86 2.91 -16.84
C ARG A 117 13.75 1.72 -17.80
N HIS A 118 14.31 1.88 -18.99
CA HIS A 118 14.32 0.84 -20.03
C HIS A 118 15.37 -0.26 -19.85
N SER A 119 16.12 -0.26 -18.75
CA SER A 119 17.22 -1.20 -18.52
C SER A 119 16.77 -2.60 -18.05
N ILE A 120 15.48 -2.82 -17.82
CA ILE A 120 14.96 -4.07 -17.23
C ILE A 120 14.26 -4.90 -18.31
N LYS A 121 14.63 -6.18 -18.40
CA LYS A 121 13.98 -7.14 -19.30
C LYS A 121 12.55 -7.42 -18.83
N ARG A 122 11.62 -7.66 -19.77
CA ARG A 122 10.18 -7.87 -19.47
C ARG A 122 9.90 -8.88 -18.35
N GLY A 123 10.61 -10.01 -18.33
CA GLY A 123 10.45 -11.04 -17.30
C GLY A 123 10.97 -10.67 -15.90
N GLN A 124 11.66 -9.54 -15.76
CA GLN A 124 12.22 -9.06 -14.49
C GLN A 124 11.47 -7.84 -13.93
N ILE A 125 10.42 -7.38 -14.62
CA ILE A 125 9.66 -6.19 -14.22
C ILE A 125 8.92 -6.45 -12.92
N GLU A 126 8.22 -7.58 -12.79
CA GLU A 126 7.45 -7.88 -11.59
C GLU A 126 8.33 -8.00 -10.32
N PRO A 127 9.45 -8.76 -10.33
CA PRO A 127 10.41 -8.73 -9.22
C PRO A 127 10.93 -7.32 -8.91
N ALA A 128 11.26 -6.54 -9.94
CA ALA A 128 11.77 -5.18 -9.74
C ALA A 128 10.74 -4.23 -9.12
N VAL A 129 9.48 -4.31 -9.56
CA VAL A 129 8.34 -3.57 -9.00
C VAL A 129 8.09 -3.99 -7.55
N ARG A 130 8.18 -5.29 -7.25
CA ARG A 130 8.03 -5.80 -5.88
C ARG A 130 9.11 -5.24 -4.96
N SER A 131 10.38 -5.37 -5.33
CA SER A 131 11.49 -4.83 -4.53
C SER A 131 11.41 -3.32 -4.37
N TYR A 132 10.96 -2.60 -5.41
CA TYR A 132 10.69 -1.17 -5.33
C TYR A 132 9.61 -0.85 -4.29
N THR A 133 8.50 -1.58 -4.34
CA THR A 133 7.37 -1.42 -3.41
C THR A 133 7.82 -1.65 -1.97
N GLU A 134 8.54 -2.75 -1.71
CA GLU A 134 9.05 -3.10 -0.39
C GLU A 134 10.02 -2.03 0.16
N LYS A 135 10.91 -1.51 -0.70
CA LYS A 135 11.84 -0.43 -0.34
C LYS A 135 11.12 0.83 0.11
N TYR A 136 10.17 1.34 -0.69
CA TYR A 136 9.49 2.60 -0.37
C TYR A 136 8.43 2.46 0.71
N LEU A 137 7.83 1.28 0.85
CA LEU A 137 7.02 0.96 2.04
C LEU A 137 7.85 1.07 3.31
N ARG A 138 9.03 0.46 3.35
CA ARG A 138 9.92 0.54 4.52
C ARG A 138 10.29 1.99 4.85
N ILE A 139 10.76 2.76 3.86
CA ILE A 139 11.11 4.17 4.03
C ILE A 139 9.92 4.95 4.59
N TRP A 140 8.75 4.79 3.98
CA TRP A 140 7.54 5.48 4.43
C TRP A 140 7.12 5.08 5.85
N HIS A 141 7.18 3.80 6.19
CA HIS A 141 6.94 3.33 7.55
C HIS A 141 7.89 3.99 8.55
N GLU A 142 9.20 4.03 8.26
CA GLU A 142 10.20 4.68 9.12
C GLU A 142 9.85 6.17 9.36
N HIS A 143 9.41 6.89 8.33
CA HIS A 143 8.98 8.30 8.45
C HIS A 143 7.69 8.43 9.30
N GLN A 144 6.71 7.56 9.11
CA GLN A 144 5.46 7.56 9.88
C GLN A 144 5.69 7.18 11.35
N HIS A 145 6.61 6.24 11.61
CA HIS A 145 6.93 5.78 12.95
C HIS A 145 7.90 6.71 13.68
N THR A 146 8.65 7.60 13.02
CA THR A 146 9.49 8.60 13.71
C THR A 146 8.66 9.60 14.52
N VAL A 147 7.45 9.91 14.07
CA VAL A 147 6.50 10.78 14.80
C VAL A 147 5.90 10.04 16.01
N ARG A 148 5.63 8.72 15.90
CA ARG A 148 5.12 7.88 16.99
C ARG A 148 6.19 7.37 17.95
N SER A 149 7.42 7.18 17.49
CA SER A 149 8.54 6.66 18.31
C SER A 149 9.04 7.70 19.30
N ARG A 150 8.80 9.00 19.06
CA ARG A 150 8.95 10.03 20.10
C ARG A 150 7.90 9.92 21.21
N LEU A 151 6.72 9.35 20.93
CA LEU A 151 5.63 9.18 21.90
C LEU A 151 5.64 7.81 22.60
N PHE A 152 6.21 6.77 21.98
CA PHE A 152 6.21 5.37 22.49
C PHE A 152 7.59 4.84 22.91
N LYS A 153 8.59 5.71 23.07
CA LYS A 153 9.87 5.34 23.68
C LYS A 153 9.78 4.79 25.13
N PRO A 154 8.75 5.05 25.98
CA PRO A 154 8.76 4.49 27.33
C PRO A 154 8.10 3.11 27.50
N ILE A 155 7.54 2.46 26.46
CA ILE A 155 6.79 1.18 26.61
C ILE A 155 7.48 -0.02 25.93
N GLN A 156 8.63 0.18 25.27
CA GLN A 156 9.43 -0.93 24.73
C GLN A 156 9.79 -2.03 25.77
N PRO A 157 10.10 -1.75 27.05
CA PRO A 157 10.56 -2.80 27.96
C PRO A 157 9.45 -3.74 28.47
N THR A 158 8.17 -3.41 28.32
CA THR A 158 7.06 -4.27 28.79
C THR A 158 6.59 -5.26 27.72
N LEU A 159 6.64 -4.89 26.44
CA LEU A 159 6.32 -5.79 25.32
C LEU A 159 7.33 -6.95 25.19
N GLU A 160 8.62 -6.69 25.42
CA GLU A 160 9.64 -7.75 25.47
C GLU A 160 9.40 -8.75 26.62
N LYS A 161 8.98 -8.26 27.80
CA LYS A 161 8.64 -9.13 28.93
C LYS A 161 7.44 -10.03 28.62
N TRP A 162 6.47 -9.54 27.86
CA TRP A 162 5.30 -10.30 27.44
C TRP A 162 5.66 -11.34 26.36
N GLY A 163 6.51 -10.99 25.40
CA GLY A 163 7.04 -11.92 24.39
C GLY A 163 7.82 -13.10 25.01
N ARG A 164 8.68 -12.82 25.99
CA ARG A 164 9.45 -13.87 26.70
C ARG A 164 8.56 -14.82 27.52
N SER A 165 7.47 -14.31 28.11
CA SER A 165 6.50 -15.11 28.85
C SER A 165 5.70 -16.06 27.94
N LEU A 166 5.27 -15.56 26.77
CA LEU A 166 4.58 -16.36 25.76
C LEU A 166 5.48 -17.45 25.16
N GLN A 167 6.75 -17.13 24.91
CA GLN A 167 7.71 -18.09 24.37
C GLN A 167 8.10 -19.18 25.39
N LYS A 168 8.17 -18.83 26.69
CA LYS A 168 8.32 -19.82 27.79
C LYS A 168 7.11 -20.76 27.88
N ARG A 169 5.88 -20.25 27.73
CA ARG A 169 4.67 -21.09 27.75
C ARG A 169 4.62 -22.04 26.56
N ALA A 170 4.93 -21.56 25.35
CA ALA A 170 4.97 -22.38 24.15
C ALA A 170 6.06 -23.48 24.19
N THR A 171 7.21 -23.20 24.79
CA THR A 171 8.27 -24.21 24.97
C THR A 171 7.93 -25.25 26.06
N GLN A 172 7.22 -24.85 27.12
CA GLN A 172 6.74 -25.80 28.13
C GLN A 172 5.65 -26.74 27.57
N GLU A 173 4.73 -26.23 26.74
CA GLU A 173 3.74 -27.07 26.06
C GLU A 173 4.38 -28.04 25.06
N ARG A 174 5.40 -27.60 24.31
CA ARG A 174 6.16 -28.48 23.40
C ARG A 174 6.94 -29.57 24.14
N LYS A 175 7.43 -29.28 25.36
CA LYS A 175 8.09 -30.28 26.21
C LYS A 175 7.08 -31.26 26.81
N ARG A 176 5.90 -30.79 27.26
CA ARG A 176 4.83 -31.67 27.76
C ARG A 176 4.28 -32.62 26.69
N LYS A 177 4.15 -32.18 25.44
CA LYS A 177 3.73 -33.04 24.31
C LYS A 177 4.77 -34.06 23.83
N ARG A 178 6.01 -34.00 24.31
CA ARG A 178 7.09 -34.94 23.93
C ARG A 178 7.36 -36.05 24.96
N VAL A 179 6.71 -35.99 26.13
CA VAL A 179 6.95 -36.91 27.27
C VAL A 179 5.65 -37.64 27.68
N GLY A 180 4.62 -37.61 26.83
CA GLY A 180 3.43 -38.45 26.92
C GLY A 180 3.20 -39.11 25.58
#